data_AF-A0A842LQ67-F1
#
_entry.id   AF-A0A842LQ67-F1
#
_cell.length_a   1.000
_cell.length_b   1.000
_cell.length_c   1.000
_cell.angle_alpha   90.00
_cell.angle_beta   90.00
_cell.angle_gamma   90.00
#
_symmetry.space_group_name_H-M   'P 1'
#
loop_
_entity.id
_entity.type
_entity.pdbx_description
1 polymer ?
#
loop_
_entity_poly.entity_id
_entity_poly.type
_entity_poly.pdbx_seq_one_letter_code
_entity_poly.pdbx_strand_id
1 'polypeptide(L)'
;MIPFGREFQVAQFIAAFITGMSFLYMLRVSMHDSRWIYMTLAVLMLFIATVNGFLREISDFDLFRLAEWFFIMLASLLFFYATLISKRKLEAET
;
A
#
# COMPACT_ATOMS: atom_id res chain seq x y z
N MET A 1 -16.42 -7.04 -18.79
CA MET A 1 -15.13 -6.30 -18.73
C MET A 1 -14.26 -6.73 -19.89
N ILE A 2 -13.42 -5.86 -20.44
CA ILE A 2 -12.34 -6.29 -21.34
C ILE A 2 -11.21 -6.76 -20.40
N PRO A 3 -10.80 -8.04 -20.41
CA PRO A 3 -9.63 -8.45 -19.65
C PRO A 3 -8.46 -7.62 -20.14
N PHE A 4 -7.79 -6.87 -19.25
CA PHE A 4 -6.56 -6.22 -19.65
C PHE A 4 -5.59 -7.31 -20.11
N GLY A 5 -4.83 -7.04 -21.17
CA GLY A 5 -3.95 -8.05 -21.76
C GLY A 5 -2.95 -8.62 -20.75
N ARG A 6 -2.34 -9.76 -21.09
CA ARG A 6 -1.32 -10.46 -20.27
C ARG A 6 -0.25 -9.51 -19.69
N GLU A 7 0.10 -8.45 -20.41
CA GLU A 7 1.04 -7.41 -19.96
C GLU A 7 0.59 -6.71 -18.66
N PHE A 8 -0.70 -6.40 -18.53
CA PHE A 8 -1.25 -5.74 -17.34
C PHE A 8 -1.25 -6.66 -16.12
N GLN A 9 -1.55 -7.95 -16.32
CA GLN A 9 -1.43 -8.97 -15.27
C GLN A 9 0.00 -9.08 -14.74
N VAL A 10 0.98 -9.09 -15.64
CA VAL A 10 2.41 -9.12 -15.27
C VAL A 10 2.79 -7.84 -14.52
N ALA A 11 2.31 -6.67 -14.96
CA ALA A 11 2.57 -5.41 -14.28
C ALA A 11 2.00 -5.38 -12.85
N GLN A 12 0.78 -5.86 -12.65
CA GLN A 12 0.15 -5.98 -11.32
C GLN A 12 0.92 -6.95 -10.41
N PHE A 13 1.40 -8.07 -10.95
CA PHE A 13 2.23 -9.00 -10.20
C PHE A 13 3.55 -8.38 -9.75
N ILE A 14 4.24 -7.67 -10.66
CA ILE A 14 5.48 -6.95 -10.35
C ILE A 14 5.22 -5.88 -9.28
N ALA A 15 4.12 -5.13 -9.40
CA ALA A 15 3.73 -4.13 -8.42
C ALA A 15 3.51 -4.76 -7.03
N ALA A 16 2.73 -5.83 -6.94
CA ALA A 16 2.49 -6.56 -5.69
C ALA A 16 3.79 -7.08 -5.07
N PHE A 17 4.71 -7.60 -5.89
CA PHE A 17 6.02 -8.06 -5.42
C PHE A 17 6.87 -6.93 -4.84
N ILE A 18 7.00 -5.81 -5.56
CA ILE A 18 7.79 -4.65 -5.12
C ILE A 18 7.18 -4.08 -3.84
N THR A 19 5.86 -3.85 -3.80
CA THR A 19 5.17 -3.31 -2.62
C THR A 19 5.27 -4.25 -1.43
N GLY A 20 5.23 -5.57 -1.65
CA GLY A 20 5.45 -6.58 -0.60
C GLY A 20 6.87 -6.51 -0.02
N MET A 21 7.89 -6.40 -0.87
CA MET A 21 9.28 -6.22 -0.42
C MET A 21 9.49 -4.90 0.33
N SER A 22 8.87 -3.81 -0.15
CA SER A 22 8.87 -2.52 0.55
C SER A 22 8.21 -2.62 1.91
N PHE A 23 7.09 -3.34 2.02
CA PHE A 23 6.41 -3.56 3.29
C PHE A 23 7.30 -4.31 4.30
N LEU A 24 7.96 -5.41 3.87
CA LEU A 24 8.85 -6.17 4.74
C LEU A 24 10.02 -5.31 5.26
N TYR A 25 10.59 -4.48 4.39
CA TYR A 25 11.64 -3.54 4.79
C TYR A 25 11.12 -2.51 5.81
N MET A 26 9.97 -1.89 5.53
CA MET A 26 9.35 -0.90 6.40
C MET A 26 8.94 -1.48 7.76
N LEU A 27 8.51 -2.74 7.78
CA LEU A 27 8.21 -3.46 9.02
C LEU A 27 9.44 -3.54 9.92
N ARG A 28 10.59 -3.96 9.35
CA ARG A 28 11.87 -3.98 10.07
C ARG A 28 12.25 -2.59 10.60
N VAL A 29 12.14 -1.54 9.78
CA VAL A 29 12.47 -0.16 10.21
C VAL A 29 11.56 0.30 11.35
N SER A 30 10.25 0.04 11.26
CA SER A 30 9.28 0.46 12.28
C SER A 30 9.44 -0.24 13.63
N MET A 31 10.02 -1.44 13.65
CA MET A 31 10.37 -2.12 14.90
C MET A 31 11.51 -1.42 15.66
N HIS A 32 12.40 -0.73 14.94
CA HIS A 32 13.51 0.01 15.55
C HIS A 32 13.15 1.48 15.81
N ASP A 33 12.33 2.09 14.97
CA ASP A 33 11.87 3.47 15.15
C ASP A 33 10.36 3.60 14.95
N SER A 34 9.66 3.79 16.08
CA SER A 34 8.20 3.95 16.15
C SER A 34 7.65 5.11 15.30
N ARG A 35 8.50 6.06 14.87
CA ARG A 35 8.10 7.15 13.96
C ARG A 35 7.54 6.63 12.64
N TRP A 36 7.99 5.46 12.19
CA TRP A 36 7.62 4.91 10.89
C TRP A 36 6.36 4.06 10.90
N ILE A 37 5.75 3.80 12.07
CA ILE A 37 4.60 2.89 12.21
C ILE A 37 3.45 3.27 11.25
N TYR A 38 3.07 4.54 11.19
CA TYR A 38 1.98 4.98 10.31
C TYR A 38 2.34 4.89 8.83
N MET A 39 3.60 5.12 8.48
CA MET A 39 4.11 4.96 7.12
C MET A 39 4.10 3.47 6.73
N THR A 40 4.50 2.58 7.63
CA THR A 40 4.47 1.12 7.44
C THR A 40 3.04 0.61 7.29
N LEU A 41 2.09 1.12 8.08
CA LEU A 41 0.66 0.81 7.94
C LEU A 41 0.11 1.28 6.60
N ALA A 42 0.50 2.47 6.11
CA ALA A 42 0.11 2.95 4.79
C ALA A 42 0.62 2.03 3.67
N VAL A 43 1.89 1.60 3.75
CA VAL A 43 2.49 0.66 2.81
C VAL A 43 1.83 -0.72 2.88
N LEU A 44 1.41 -1.19 4.06
CA LEU A 44 0.61 -2.40 4.21
C LEU A 44 -0.73 -2.29 3.48
N MET A 45 -1.43 -1.16 3.61
CA MET A 45 -2.69 -0.95 2.89
C MET A 45 -2.48 -0.91 1.38
N LEU A 46 -1.40 -0.29 0.89
CA LEU A 46 -1.02 -0.37 -0.52
C LEU A 46 -0.71 -1.80 -0.96
N PHE A 47 -0.01 -2.59 -0.14
CA PHE A 47 0.26 -3.98 -0.44
C PHE A 47 -1.04 -4.77 -0.61
N ILE A 48 -1.98 -4.63 0.34
CA ILE A 48 -3.30 -5.27 0.24
C ILE A 48 -4.05 -4.78 -1.01
N ALA A 49 -4.00 -3.49 -1.33
CA ALA A 49 -4.61 -2.95 -2.55
C ALA A 49 -4.01 -3.59 -3.81
N THR A 50 -2.68 -3.71 -3.91
CA THR A 50 -2.01 -4.35 -5.07
C THR A 50 -2.33 -5.83 -5.19
N VAL A 51 -2.47 -6.56 -4.08
CA VAL A 51 -2.94 -7.96 -4.10
C VAL A 51 -4.37 -8.05 -4.62
N ASN A 52 -5.27 -7.16 -4.18
CA ASN A 52 -6.63 -7.11 -4.70
C ASN A 52 -6.67 -6.72 -6.19
N GLY A 53 -5.83 -5.77 -6.62
CA GLY A 53 -5.67 -5.40 -8.03
C GLY A 53 -5.22 -6.58 -8.89
N PHE A 54 -4.28 -7.40 -8.39
CA PHE A 54 -3.87 -8.63 -9.06
C PHE A 54 -4.99 -9.68 -9.10
N LEU A 55 -5.70 -9.92 -7.99
CA LEU A 55 -6.82 -10.86 -7.93
C LEU A 55 -7.97 -10.45 -8.86
N ARG A 56 -8.22 -9.14 -9.01
CA ARG A 56 -9.18 -8.58 -9.97
C ARG A 56 -8.84 -8.90 -11.42
N GLU A 57 -7.55 -9.07 -11.75
CA GLU A 57 -7.14 -9.42 -13.11
C GLU A 57 -7.20 -10.93 -13.39
N ILE A 58 -7.24 -11.76 -12.34
CA ILE A 58 -7.39 -13.21 -12.45
C ILE A 58 -8.86 -13.62 -12.35
N SER A 59 -9.67 -12.82 -11.67
CA SER A 59 -11.05 -13.14 -11.36
C SER A 59 -11.98 -11.96 -11.63
N ASP A 60 -13.09 -12.23 -12.30
CA ASP A 60 -14.04 -11.21 -12.80
C ASP A 60 -14.98 -10.66 -11.68
N PHE A 61 -14.58 -10.75 -10.41
CA PHE A 61 -15.39 -10.30 -9.28
C PHE A 61 -15.18 -8.81 -9.01
N ASP A 62 -16.26 -8.02 -9.11
CA ASP A 62 -16.27 -6.58 -8.79
C ASP A 62 -15.88 -6.27 -7.32
N LEU A 63 -15.95 -7.25 -6.42
CA LEU A 63 -15.55 -7.09 -5.02
C LEU A 63 -14.06 -6.71 -4.90
N PHE A 64 -13.19 -7.30 -5.72
CA PHE A 64 -11.75 -7.01 -5.68
C PHE A 64 -11.44 -5.58 -6.10
N ARG A 65 -12.23 -5.03 -7.04
CA ARG A 65 -12.14 -3.61 -7.41
C ARG A 65 -12.51 -2.73 -6.23
N LEU A 66 -13.65 -2.98 -5.61
CA LEU A 66 -14.09 -2.17 -4.48
C LEU A 66 -13.09 -2.22 -3.32
N ALA A 67 -12.56 -3.41 -3.02
CA ALA A 67 -11.52 -3.59 -2.01
C ALA A 67 -10.23 -2.84 -2.37
N GLU A 68 -9.73 -2.96 -3.61
CA GLU A 68 -8.57 -2.23 -4.12
C GLU A 68 -8.72 -0.71 -3.86
N TRP A 69 -9.82 -0.11 -4.30
CA TRP A 69 -10.08 1.32 -4.10
C TRP A 69 -10.21 1.71 -2.62
N PHE A 70 -10.88 0.89 -1.81
CA PHE A 70 -11.01 1.12 -0.38
C PHE A 70 -9.64 1.15 0.32
N PHE A 71 -8.76 0.20 0.01
CA PHE A 71 -7.42 0.14 0.61
C PHE A 71 -6.50 1.25 0.09
N ILE A 72 -6.64 1.68 -1.17
CA ILE A 72 -5.94 2.87 -1.69
C ILE A 72 -6.34 4.11 -0.90
N MET A 73 -7.65 4.33 -0.70
CA MET A 73 -8.14 5.47 0.08
C MET A 73 -7.60 5.44 1.52
N LEU A 74 -7.63 4.28 2.18
CA LEU A 74 -7.10 4.12 3.53
C LEU A 74 -5.58 4.38 3.60
N ALA A 75 -4.83 3.91 2.60
CA ALA A 75 -3.41 4.20 2.47
C ALA A 75 -3.14 5.70 2.33
N SER A 76 -3.90 6.41 1.49
CA SER A 76 -3.76 7.86 1.31
C SER A 76 -4.02 8.62 2.62
N LEU A 77 -5.03 8.24 3.39
CA LEU A 77 -5.31 8.83 4.70
C LEU A 77 -4.17 8.60 5.69
N LEU A 78 -3.61 7.39 5.72
CA LEU A 78 -2.47 7.05 6.59
C LEU A 78 -1.20 7.79 6.18
N PHE A 79 -0.91 7.94 4.88
CA PHE A 79 0.20 8.77 4.41
C PHE A 79 0.04 10.22 4.83
N PHE A 80 -1.14 10.80 4.62
CA PHE A 80 -1.43 12.17 5.02
C PHE A 80 -1.23 12.36 6.54
N TYR A 81 -1.76 11.44 7.34
CA TYR A 81 -1.59 11.45 8.79
C TYR A 81 -0.11 11.29 9.21
N ALA A 82 0.63 10.38 8.57
CA ALA A 82 2.05 10.19 8.82
C ALA A 82 2.86 11.47 8.55
N THR A 83 2.54 12.20 7.47
CA THR A 83 3.16 13.49 7.15
C THR A 83 2.91 14.54 8.24
N LEU A 84 1.67 14.64 8.75
CA LEU A 84 1.32 15.60 9.80
C LEU A 84 2.06 15.31 11.12
N ILE A 85 2.13 14.05 11.53
CA ILE A 85 2.85 13.66 12.76
C ILE A 85 4.36 13.85 12.61
N SER A 86 4.92 13.45 11.47
CA SER A 86 6.35 13.57 11.23
C SER A 86 6.81 15.02 11.33
N LYS A 87 6.04 15.95 10.73
CA LYS A 87 6.28 17.39 10.83
C LYS A 87 6.29 17.88 12.29
N ARG A 88 5.28 17.49 13.07
CA ARG A 88 5.17 17.88 14.50
C ARG A 88 6.33 17.37 15.36
N LYS A 89 6.80 16.14 15.11
CA LYS A 89 7.97 15.60 15.83
C LYS A 89 9.26 16.33 15.45
N LEU A 90 9.43 16.67 14.17
CA LEU A 90 10.59 17.41 13.70
C LEU A 90 10.67 18.80 14.36
N GLU A 91 9.54 19.51 14.44
CA GLU A 91 9.43 20.82 15.11
C GLU A 91 9.69 20.75 16.62
N ALA A 92 9.53 19.59 17.26
CA ALA A 92 9.79 19.40 18.70
C ALA A 92 11.25 19.00 19.00
N GLU A 93 12.02 18.61 17.98
CA GLU A 93 13.43 18.22 18.08
C GLU A 93 14.39 19.37 17.67
N THR A 94 13.88 20.47 17.11
CA THR A 94 14.60 21.72 16.77
C THR A 94 14.32 22.84 17.76
#